data_AF-A0A7C5RMB9-F1
#
_entry.id   AF-A0A7C5RMB9-F1
#
_cell.length_a   1.000
_cell.length_b   1.000
_cell.length_c   1.000
_cell.angle_alpha   90.00
_cell.angle_beta   90.00
_cell.angle_gamma   90.00
#
_symmetry.space_group_name_H-M   'P 1'
#
loop_
_entity.id
_entity.type
_entity.pdbx_description
1 polymer ?
#
loop_
_entity_poly.entity_id
_entity_poly.type
_entity_poly.pdbx_seq_one_letter_code
_entity_poly.pdbx_strand_id
1 'polypeptide(L)' 'QHDYLALEKTIKRKPAYIGLLGSRTKAALMIKRLKDMGVSDEDLKVLHAPVGLDIGAQTPEEIAVSIHAEIIKEKRQPRM' A
#
# COMPACT_ATOMS: atom_id res chain seq x y z
N GLN A 1 8.52 4.07 -13.18
CA GLN A 1 7.81 3.16 -14.10
C GLN A 1 7.74 1.72 -13.57
N HIS A 2 8.68 1.27 -12.72
CA HIS A 2 8.77 -0.12 -12.25
C HIS A 2 7.82 -0.48 -11.09
N ASP A 3 7.48 0.48 -10.21
CA ASP A 3 6.62 0.25 -9.02
C ASP A 3 5.29 -0.45 -9.36
N TYR A 4 4.66 -0.06 -10.48
CA TYR A 4 3.38 -0.63 -10.90
C TYR A 4 3.50 -2.11 -11.27
N LEU A 5 4.59 -2.49 -11.98
CA LEU A 5 4.83 -3.89 -12.37
C LEU A 5 5.07 -4.76 -11.13
N ALA A 6 5.78 -4.21 -10.15
CA ALA A 6 5.99 -4.88 -8.87
C ALA A 6 4.67 -5.06 -8.11
N LEU A 7 3.85 -4.01 -8.03
CA LEU A 7 2.53 -4.04 -7.40
C LEU A 7 1.62 -5.09 -8.05
N GLU A 8 1.51 -5.11 -9.38
CA GLU A 8 0.65 -6.03 -10.10
C GLU A 8 1.03 -7.50 -9.85
N LYS A 9 2.34 -7.81 -9.87
CA LYS A 9 2.82 -9.17 -9.59
C LYS A 9 2.66 -9.58 -8.13
N THR A 10 2.77 -8.62 -7.21
CA THR A 10 2.76 -8.88 -5.78
C THR A 10 1.34 -9.01 -5.24
N ILE A 11 0.41 -8.16 -5.69
CA ILE A 11 -0.96 -8.13 -5.17
C ILE A 11 -1.70 -9.46 -5.42
N LYS A 12 -1.48 -10.07 -6.59
CA LYS A 12 -2.02 -11.38 -6.97
C LYS A 12 -1.52 -12.53 -6.08
N ARG A 13 -0.43 -12.33 -5.33
CA ARG A 13 0.14 -13.33 -4.40
C ARG A 13 -0.44 -13.25 -2.99
N LYS A 14 -1.40 -12.34 -2.73
CA LYS A 14 -2.07 -12.16 -1.43
C LYS A 14 -1.05 -12.00 -0.29
N PRO A 15 -0.16 -10.98 -0.36
CA PRO A 15 0.85 -10.77 0.66
C PRO A 15 0.18 -10.42 2.01
N ALA A 16 0.84 -10.75 3.11
CA ALA A 16 0.38 -10.36 4.45
C ALA A 16 0.30 -8.83 4.62
N TYR A 17 1.10 -8.08 3.86
CA TYR A 17 1.08 -6.63 3.82
C TYR A 17 1.68 -6.14 2.50
N ILE A 18 1.08 -5.11 1.90
CA ILE A 18 1.62 -4.41 0.73
C ILE A 18 1.31 -2.93 0.82
N GLY A 19 2.35 -2.12 0.69
CA GLY A 19 2.27 -0.66 0.78
C GLY A 19 2.92 0.03 -0.41
N LEU A 20 2.35 1.17 -0.81
CA LEU A 20 2.90 2.05 -1.83
C LEU A 20 3.28 3.39 -1.20
N LEU A 21 4.57 3.71 -1.26
CA LEU A 21 5.08 5.02 -0.89
C LEU A 21 4.84 6.04 -2.03
N GLY A 22 4.30 7.20 -1.67
CA GLY A 22 4.11 8.32 -2.59
C GLY A 22 2.93 9.20 -2.23
N SER A 23 2.72 10.25 -3.02
CA SER A 23 1.57 11.15 -2.85
C SER A 23 0.24 10.42 -3.10
N ARG A 24 -0.84 10.96 -2.54
CA ARG A 24 -2.22 10.47 -2.79
C ARG A 24 -2.55 10.43 -4.29
N THR A 25 -2.05 11.41 -5.05
CA THR A 25 -2.22 11.45 -6.51
C THR A 25 -1.52 10.29 -7.21
N LYS A 26 -0.27 9.96 -6.81
CA LYS A 26 0.47 8.82 -7.37
C LYS A 26 -0.22 7.50 -7.03
N ALA A 27 -0.72 7.36 -5.79
CA ALA A 27 -1.49 6.20 -5.35
C ALA A 27 -2.76 6.01 -6.19
N ALA A 28 -3.56 7.06 -6.38
CA ALA A 28 -4.79 7.00 -7.18
C ALA A 28 -4.51 6.60 -8.64
N LEU A 29 -3.44 7.12 -9.24
CA LEU A 29 -3.02 6.76 -10.59
C LEU A 29 -2.64 5.27 -10.70
N MET A 30 -1.92 4.74 -9.70
CA MET A 30 -1.55 3.32 -9.68
C MET A 30 -2.74 2.40 -9.48
N ILE A 31 -3.65 2.75 -8.57
CA ILE A 31 -4.89 1.99 -8.35
C ILE A 31 -5.71 1.93 -9.64
N LYS A 32 -5.88 3.06 -10.34
CA LYS A 32 -6.57 3.10 -11.63
C LYS A 32 -5.91 2.16 -12.64
N ARG A 33 -4.59 2.22 -12.79
CA ARG A 33 -3.86 1.36 -13.71
C ARG A 33 -3.98 -0.13 -13.38
N LEU A 34 -3.97 -0.50 -12.10
CA LEU A 34 -4.15 -1.89 -11.66
C LEU A 34 -5.58 -2.39 -11.99
N LYS A 35 -6.60 -1.55 -11.81
CA LYS A 35 -7.98 -1.85 -12.23
C LYS A 35 -8.09 -2.06 -13.73
N ASP A 36 -7.48 -1.18 -14.53
CA ASP A 36 -7.48 -1.28 -16.00
C ASP A 36 -6.82 -2.59 -16.49
N MET A 37 -6.01 -3.23 -15.66
CA MET A 37 -5.34 -4.52 -15.93
C MET A 37 -6.07 -5.73 -15.33
N GLY A 38 -7.27 -5.54 -14.79
CA GLY A 38 -8.11 -6.62 -14.27
C GLY A 38 -7.78 -7.05 -12.84
N VAL A 39 -7.04 -6.26 -12.06
CA VAL A 39 -6.92 -6.50 -10.62
C VAL A 39 -8.27 -6.20 -9.96
N SER A 40 -8.79 -7.17 -9.19
CA SER A 40 -10.10 -7.05 -8.55
C SER A 40 -10.09 -5.99 -7.44
N ASP A 41 -11.26 -5.40 -7.14
CA ASP A 41 -11.40 -4.51 -5.99
C ASP A 41 -11.08 -5.23 -4.68
N GLU A 42 -11.31 -6.54 -4.60
CA GLU A 42 -10.99 -7.36 -3.43
C GLU A 42 -9.48 -7.49 -3.22
N ASP A 43 -8.71 -7.73 -4.28
CA ASP A 43 -7.24 -7.73 -4.22
C ASP A 43 -6.70 -6.33 -3.91
N LEU A 44 -7.35 -5.27 -4.41
CA LEU A 44 -6.94 -3.89 -4.11
C LEU A 44 -7.19 -3.49 -2.67
N LYS A 45 -8.11 -4.14 -1.95
CA LYS A 45 -8.32 -3.84 -0.53
C LYS A 45 -7.02 -4.00 0.25
N VAL A 46 -6.16 -4.97 -0.05
CA VAL A 46 -4.94 -5.23 0.74
C VAL A 46 -3.83 -4.18 0.53
N LEU A 47 -4.00 -3.25 -0.42
CA LEU A 47 -3.02 -2.22 -0.73
C LEU A 47 -3.15 -0.99 0.18
N HIS A 48 -2.07 -0.66 0.88
CA HIS A 48 -1.93 0.56 1.67
C HIS A 48 -1.27 1.66 0.83
N ALA A 49 -2.02 2.68 0.43
CA ALA A 49 -1.52 3.73 -0.45
C ALA A 49 -2.18 5.10 -0.18
N PRO A 50 -1.45 6.11 0.36
CA PRO A 50 -0.06 6.04 0.80
C PRO A 50 0.16 5.07 1.96
N VAL A 51 1.35 4.49 2.04
CA VAL A 51 1.76 3.58 3.12
C VAL A 51 2.08 4.34 4.41
N GLY A 52 1.79 3.72 5.56
CA GLY A 52 2.12 4.24 6.89
C GLY A 52 0.96 4.98 7.56
N LEU A 53 1.00 5.02 8.89
CA LEU A 53 0.01 5.76 9.68
C LEU A 53 0.18 7.28 9.52
N ASP A 54 -0.94 8.01 9.57
CA ASP A 54 -0.94 9.46 9.54
C ASP A 54 -0.49 10.03 10.89
N ILE A 55 0.82 10.21 11.04
CA ILE A 55 1.46 10.78 12.23
C ILE A 55 2.11 12.15 11.96
N GLY A 56 1.85 12.75 10.78
CA GLY A 56 2.52 13.98 10.35
C GLY A 56 4.02 13.80 10.04
N ALA A 57 4.44 12.59 9.63
CA ALA A 57 5.83 12.26 9.34
C ALA A 57 6.41 13.10 8.18
N GLN A 58 7.61 13.63 8.38
CA GLN A 58 8.34 14.44 7.40
C GLN A 58 9.73 13.88 7.10
N THR A 59 10.41 13.33 8.11
CA THR A 59 11.75 12.76 7.99
C THR A 59 11.69 11.27 7.60
N PRO A 60 12.74 10.72 6.95
CA PRO A 60 12.81 9.30 6.64
C PRO A 60 12.60 8.39 7.86
N GLU A 61 13.10 8.80 9.03
CA GLU A 61 12.97 8.07 10.29
C GLU A 61 11.50 8.04 10.76
N GLU A 62 10.81 9.17 10.71
CA GLU A 62 9.37 9.25 11.05
C GLU A 62 8.53 8.42 10.07
N ILE A 63 8.87 8.45 8.77
CA ILE A 63 8.20 7.63 7.75
C ILE A 63 8.44 6.14 8.03
N ALA A 64 9.66 5.75 8.41
CA ALA A 64 9.96 4.36 8.76
C ALA A 64 9.13 3.88 9.96
N VAL A 65 9.01 4.72 11.00
CA VAL A 65 8.19 4.43 12.19
C VAL A 65 6.71 4.33 11.82
N SER A 66 6.19 5.22 10.97
CA SER A 66 4.78 5.20 10.57
C SER A 66 4.42 3.93 9.78
N ILE A 67 5.32 3.46 8.91
CA ILE A 67 5.16 2.21 8.15
C ILE A 67 5.22 1.00 9.09
N HIS A 68 6.19 0.96 10.01
CA HIS A 68 6.30 -0.14 10.97
C HIS A 68 5.07 -0.24 11.88
N ALA A 69 4.54 0.90 12.32
CA ALA A 69 3.32 0.95 13.11
C ALA A 69 2.11 0.43 12.33
N GLU A 70 1.99 0.76 11.03
CA GLU A 70 0.92 0.22 10.17
C GLU A 70 1.03 -1.30 10.01
N ILE A 71 2.23 -1.84 9.78
CA ILE A 71 2.46 -3.29 9.67
C ILE A 71 2.06 -4.01 10.97
N ILE A 72 2.45 -3.46 12.14
CA ILE A 72 2.08 -4.04 13.44
C ILE A 72 0.56 -3.98 13.63
N LYS A 73 -0.08 -2.87 13.25
CA LYS A 73 -1.54 -2.71 13.33
C LYS A 73 -2.27 -3.76 12.51
N GLU A 74 -1.95 -3.91 11.22
CA GLU A 74 -2.58 -4.92 10.35
C GLU A 74 -2.35 -6.35 10.87
N LYS A 75 -1.18 -6.64 11.44
CA LYS A 75 -0.89 -7.95 12.06
C LYS A 75 -1.72 -8.23 13.32
N ARG A 76 -2.09 -7.20 14.09
CA ARG A 76 -2.79 -7.34 15.38
C ARG A 76 -4.29 -7.14 15.29
N GLN A 77 -4.76 -6.39 14.30
CA GLN A 77 -6.17 -6.11 14.04
C GLN A 77 -6.53 -6.73 12.69
N PRO A 78 -6.78 -8.05 12.64
CA PRO A 78 -7.21 -8.68 11.39
C PRO A 78 -8.46 -7.96 10.90
N ARG A 79 -8.43 -7.57 9.62
CA ARG A 79 -9.55 -6.89 8.96
C ARG A 79 -10.84 -7.70 9.18
N MET A 80 -11.83 -7.07 9.81
CA MET A 80 -13.19 -7.60 9.95
C MET A 80 -13.88 -7.70 8.60
#